data_AF-A0A399XWW6-F1
#
_entry.id   AF-A0A399XWW6-F1
#
_cell.length_a   1.000
_cell.length_b   1.000
_cell.length_c   1.000
_cell.angle_alpha   90.00
_cell.angle_beta   90.00
_cell.angle_gamma   90.00
#
_symmetry.space_group_name_H-M   'P 1'
#
loop_
_entity.id
_entity.type
_entity.pdbx_description
1 polymer ?
#
loop_
_entity_poly.entity_id
_entity_poly.type
_entity_poly.pdbx_seq_one_letter_code
_entity_poly.pdbx_strand_id
1 'polypeptide(L)'
;MDAGDFFGRLDQLSAADISRIAILLRDGERTVEGRVGHVRARAEVDRVLRATRRSRPARRSTHEAGLAVMEAARRLGGRVGRDDLTLVARSAEDVARAFEAGPPARAARLHLLLPWSAHGYSSAA
;
A
#
# COMPACT_ATOMS: atom_id res chain seq x y z
N MET A 1 -11.18 2.51 5.64
CA MET A 1 -10.19 3.31 4.90
C MET A 1 -10.63 3.37 3.46
N ASP A 2 -10.98 4.56 3.00
CA ASP A 2 -11.18 4.85 1.58
C ASP A 2 -9.89 5.38 0.92
N ALA A 3 -9.97 5.83 -0.34
CA ALA A 3 -8.81 6.32 -1.07
C ALA A 3 -8.27 7.64 -0.48
N GLY A 4 -9.15 8.56 -0.08
CA GLY A 4 -8.75 9.86 0.48
C GLY A 4 -8.03 9.69 1.81
N ASP A 5 -8.59 8.84 2.69
CA ASP A 5 -7.94 8.45 3.95
C ASP A 5 -6.55 7.87 3.71
N PHE A 6 -6.43 6.98 2.73
CA PHE A 6 -5.18 6.30 2.42
C PHE A 6 -4.10 7.28 1.96
N PHE A 7 -4.41 8.13 0.96
CA PHE A 7 -3.46 9.12 0.46
C PHE A 7 -3.11 10.18 1.50
N GLY A 8 -4.07 10.64 2.30
CA GLY A 8 -3.80 11.54 3.43
C GLY A 8 -2.85 10.92 4.45
N ARG A 9 -3.00 9.63 4.72
CA ARG A 9 -2.10 8.90 5.63
C ARG A 9 -0.70 8.70 5.07
N LEU A 10 -0.52 8.54 3.76
CA LEU A 10 0.82 8.44 3.16
C LEU A 10 1.67 9.69 3.46
N ASP A 11 1.05 10.87 3.46
CA ASP A 11 1.74 12.12 3.77
C ASP A 11 2.10 12.25 5.26
N GLN A 12 1.44 11.51 6.14
CA GLN A 12 1.64 11.58 7.59
C GLN A 12 2.45 10.39 8.15
N LEU A 13 3.08 9.58 7.29
CA LEU A 13 3.85 8.41 7.71
C LEU A 13 5.01 8.80 8.63
N SER A 14 5.02 8.23 9.83
CA SER A 14 6.17 8.27 10.73
C SER A 14 7.16 7.13 10.42
N ALA A 15 8.36 7.21 11.00
CA ALA A 15 9.35 6.15 10.88
C ALA A 15 8.84 4.83 11.48
N ALA A 16 8.10 4.91 12.59
CA ALA A 16 7.49 3.76 13.24
C ALA A 16 6.41 3.10 12.37
N ASP A 17 5.63 3.90 11.63
CA ASP A 17 4.62 3.38 10.72
C ASP A 17 5.27 2.63 9.56
N ILE A 18 6.31 3.21 8.95
CA ILE A 18 7.04 2.58 7.85
C ILE A 18 7.67 1.26 8.30
N SER A 19 8.39 1.24 9.43
CA SER A 19 8.97 0.02 9.97
C SER A 19 7.91 -1.04 10.31
N ARG A 20 6.78 -0.63 10.91
CA ARG A 20 5.68 -1.55 11.24
C ARG A 20 5.05 -2.14 9.99
N ILE A 21 4.72 -1.32 8.99
CA ILE A 21 4.14 -1.79 7.73
C ILE A 21 5.12 -2.74 7.04
N ALA A 22 6.41 -2.42 7.01
CA ALA A 22 7.43 -3.30 6.45
C ALA A 22 7.49 -4.66 7.17
N ILE A 23 7.42 -4.70 8.51
CA ILE A 23 7.34 -5.94 9.28
C ILE A 23 6.10 -6.75 8.89
N LEU A 24 4.93 -6.12 8.84
CA LEU A 24 3.67 -6.79 8.48
C LEU A 24 3.69 -7.36 7.05
N LEU A 25 4.30 -6.63 6.12
CA LEU A 25 4.50 -7.09 4.75
C LEU A 25 5.41 -8.32 4.70
N ARG A 26 6.56 -8.27 5.39
CA ARG A 26 7.49 -9.39 5.47
C ARG A 26 6.84 -10.61 6.13
N ASP A 27 6.10 -10.43 7.21
CA ASP A 27 5.40 -11.53 7.89
C ASP A 27 4.33 -12.18 6.99
N GLY A 28 3.60 -11.39 6.22
CA GLY A 28 2.68 -11.90 5.20
C GLY A 28 3.39 -12.75 4.13
N GLU A 29 4.65 -12.45 3.81
CA GLU A 29 5.44 -13.20 2.84
C GLU A 29 6.10 -14.47 3.41
N ARG A 30 6.10 -14.67 4.73
CA ARG A 30 6.72 -15.86 5.36
C ARG A 30 5.98 -17.15 5.05
N THR A 31 4.69 -17.06 4.75
CA THR A 31 3.86 -18.22 4.41
C THR A 31 3.69 -18.35 2.89
N VAL A 32 3.48 -19.58 2.41
CA VAL A 32 3.13 -19.82 0.99
C VAL A 32 1.77 -19.18 0.68
N GLU A 33 0.81 -19.33 1.58
CA GLU A 33 -0.54 -18.77 1.41
C GLU A 33 -0.53 -17.25 1.29
N GLY A 34 0.22 -16.55 2.15
CA GLY A 34 0.31 -15.09 2.09
C GLY A 34 0.96 -14.58 0.81
N ARG A 35 2.06 -15.22 0.37
CA ARG A 35 2.70 -14.90 -0.94
C ARG A 35 1.74 -15.12 -2.11
N VAL A 36 1.06 -16.26 -2.15
CA VAL A 36 0.10 -16.59 -3.21
C VAL A 36 -1.10 -15.65 -3.16
N GLY A 37 -1.60 -15.32 -1.98
CA GLY A 37 -2.69 -14.37 -1.77
C GLY A 37 -2.34 -12.99 -2.31
N HIS A 38 -1.14 -12.49 -2.01
CA HIS A 38 -0.66 -11.21 -2.49
C HIS A 38 -0.53 -11.18 -4.01
N VAL A 39 0.07 -12.21 -4.61
CA VAL A 39 0.19 -12.33 -6.08
C VAL A 39 -1.19 -12.38 -6.74
N ARG A 40 -2.13 -13.16 -6.19
CA ARG A 40 -3.50 -13.24 -6.71
C ARG A 40 -4.23 -11.90 -6.62
N ALA A 41 -4.07 -11.17 -5.52
CA ALA A 41 -4.68 -9.86 -5.35
C ALA A 41 -4.17 -8.87 -6.41
N ARG A 42 -2.85 -8.83 -6.66
CA ARG A 42 -2.26 -7.98 -7.72
C ARG A 42 -2.73 -8.37 -9.11
N ALA A 43 -2.76 -9.68 -9.41
CA ALA A 43 -3.25 -10.18 -10.69
C ALA A 43 -4.72 -9.82 -10.95
N GLU A 44 -5.55 -9.86 -9.91
CA GLU A 44 -6.95 -9.48 -9.99
C GLU A 44 -7.12 -7.97 -10.25
N VAL A 45 -6.37 -7.12 -9.54
CA VAL A 45 -6.35 -5.67 -9.78
C VAL A 45 -5.93 -5.37 -11.22
N ASP A 46 -4.86 -5.99 -11.70
CA ASP A 46 -4.39 -5.90 -13.08
C ASP A 46 -5.48 -6.27 -14.10
N ARG A 47 -6.16 -7.39 -13.86
CA ARG A 47 -7.24 -7.89 -14.72
C ARG A 47 -8.39 -6.88 -14.77
N VAL A 48 -8.83 -6.38 -13.63
CA VAL A 48 -9.92 -5.39 -13.52
C VAL A 48 -9.55 -4.07 -14.20
N LEU A 49 -8.33 -3.56 -13.99
CA LEU A 49 -7.85 -2.33 -14.61
C LEU A 49 -7.83 -2.41 -16.14
N ARG A 50 -7.43 -3.57 -16.69
CA ARG A 50 -7.48 -3.80 -18.15
C ARG A 50 -8.93 -3.87 -18.65
N ALA A 51 -9.78 -4.64 -17.99
CA ALA A 51 -11.18 -4.80 -18.36
C ALA A 51 -11.96 -3.46 -18.33
N THR A 52 -11.63 -2.58 -17.39
CA THR A 52 -12.28 -1.27 -17.20
C THR A 52 -11.56 -0.12 -17.91
N ARG A 53 -10.48 -0.40 -18.66
CA ARG A 53 -9.66 0.60 -19.37
C ARG A 53 -9.09 1.71 -18.46
N ARG A 54 -8.84 1.40 -17.19
CA ARG A 54 -8.31 2.34 -16.17
C ARG A 54 -6.79 2.27 -15.97
N SER A 55 -6.05 1.61 -16.85
CA SER A 55 -4.60 1.46 -16.70
C SER A 55 -3.83 2.79 -16.68
N ARG A 56 -4.30 3.83 -17.39
CA ARG A 56 -3.68 5.16 -17.40
C ARG A 56 -3.83 5.91 -16.07
N PRO A 57 -5.06 6.15 -15.56
CA PRO A 57 -5.23 6.78 -14.25
C PRO A 57 -4.56 5.94 -13.15
N ALA A 58 -4.64 4.61 -13.22
CA ALA A 58 -3.91 3.75 -12.30
C ALA A 58 -2.40 4.02 -12.26
N ARG A 59 -1.74 4.21 -13.41
CA ARG A 59 -0.31 4.54 -13.45
C ARG A 59 0.02 5.86 -12.74
N ARG A 60 -0.84 6.88 -12.87
CA ARG A 60 -0.65 8.16 -12.18
C ARG A 60 -0.77 7.96 -10.66
N SER A 61 -1.86 7.37 -10.19
CA SER A 61 -2.10 7.16 -8.76
C SER A 61 -1.03 6.23 -8.13
N THR A 62 -0.51 5.27 -8.90
CA THR A 62 0.65 4.44 -8.51
C THR A 62 1.86 5.33 -8.21
N HIS A 63 2.25 6.15 -9.18
CA HIS A 63 3.42 7.01 -9.06
C HIS A 63 3.30 8.01 -7.90
N GLU A 64 2.12 8.62 -7.74
CA GLU A 64 1.83 9.55 -6.65
C GLU A 64 1.94 8.87 -5.28
N ALA A 65 1.43 7.65 -5.12
CA ALA A 65 1.54 6.90 -3.87
C ALA A 65 3.01 6.56 -3.51
N GLY A 66 3.79 6.10 -4.50
CA GLY A 66 5.21 5.83 -4.30
C GLY A 66 5.99 7.09 -3.90
N LEU A 67 5.74 8.21 -4.59
CA LEU A 67 6.36 9.50 -4.27
C LEU A 67 5.98 9.99 -2.86
N ALA A 68 4.72 9.85 -2.46
CA ALA A 68 4.27 10.27 -1.13
C ALA A 68 5.03 9.55 -0.01
N VAL A 69 5.25 8.23 -0.16
CA VAL A 69 6.05 7.45 0.80
C VAL A 69 7.51 7.93 0.84
N MET A 70 8.13 8.16 -0.33
CA MET A 70 9.51 8.65 -0.41
C MET A 70 9.67 10.04 0.21
N GLU A 71 8.69 10.92 -0.02
CA GLU A 71 8.69 12.28 0.50
C GLU A 71 8.45 12.31 2.02
N ALA A 72 7.58 11.45 2.54
CA ALA A 72 7.45 11.22 3.97
C ALA A 72 8.76 10.76 4.59
N ALA A 73 9.44 9.77 3.98
CA ALA A 73 10.74 9.30 4.47
C ALA A 73 11.84 10.37 4.40
N ARG A 74 11.82 11.24 3.38
CA ARG A 74 12.75 12.38 3.26
C ARG A 74 12.62 13.32 4.45
N ARG A 75 11.39 13.63 4.90
CA ARG A 75 11.13 14.46 6.09
C ARG A 75 11.65 13.83 7.38
N LEU A 76 11.76 12.50 7.44
CA LEU A 76 12.23 11.76 8.61
C LEU A 76 13.76 11.70 8.71
N GLY A 77 14.51 12.23 7.74
CA GLY A 77 15.96 12.44 7.86
C GLY A 77 16.79 11.15 7.99
N GLY A 78 16.41 10.08 7.28
CA GLY A 78 17.20 8.83 7.23
C GLY A 78 16.97 7.85 8.38
N ARG A 79 15.94 8.06 9.19
CA ARG A 79 15.55 7.16 10.31
C ARG A 79 14.95 5.81 9.88
N VAL A 80 14.82 5.57 8.58
CA VAL A 80 14.19 4.38 8.00
C VAL A 80 15.17 3.70 7.05
N GLY A 81 15.28 2.37 7.16
CA GLY A 81 16.11 1.56 6.25
C GLY A 81 15.59 1.62 4.81
N ARG A 82 16.52 1.65 3.84
CA ARG A 82 16.19 1.73 2.41
C ARG A 82 15.31 0.58 1.92
N ASP A 83 15.54 -0.62 2.43
CA ASP A 83 14.78 -1.82 2.03
C ASP A 83 13.32 -1.73 2.50
N ASP A 84 13.10 -1.31 3.74
CA ASP A 84 11.76 -1.11 4.29
C ASP A 84 11.04 0.01 3.54
N LEU A 85 11.73 1.10 3.25
CA LEU A 85 11.18 2.20 2.45
C LEU A 85 10.72 1.72 1.07
N THR A 86 11.57 0.96 0.38
CA THR A 86 11.27 0.43 -0.96
C THR A 86 10.08 -0.53 -0.92
N LEU A 87 10.03 -1.39 0.10
CA LEU A 87 8.94 -2.36 0.30
C LEU A 87 7.61 -1.64 0.55
N VAL A 88 7.60 -0.64 1.44
CA VAL A 88 6.40 0.13 1.76
C VAL A 88 5.93 0.98 0.58
N ALA A 89 6.86 1.60 -0.17
CA ALA A 89 6.51 2.35 -1.38
C ALA A 89 5.83 1.45 -2.43
N ARG A 90 6.37 0.25 -2.69
CA ARG A 90 5.75 -0.74 -3.60
C ARG A 90 4.38 -1.22 -3.12
N SER A 91 4.23 -1.41 -1.81
CA SER A 91 2.92 -1.77 -1.25
C SER A 91 1.91 -0.63 -1.42
N ALA A 92 2.34 0.63 -1.26
CA ALA A 92 1.48 1.79 -1.44
C ALA A 92 1.02 1.93 -2.90
N GLU A 93 1.94 1.70 -3.83
CA GLU A 93 1.69 1.60 -5.26
C GLU A 93 0.60 0.55 -5.58
N ASP A 94 0.72 -0.66 -5.04
CA ASP A 94 -0.27 -1.73 -5.27
C ASP A 94 -1.65 -1.37 -4.70
N VAL A 95 -1.72 -0.72 -3.53
CA VAL A 95 -2.98 -0.26 -2.93
C VAL A 95 -3.62 0.85 -3.76
N ALA A 96 -2.86 1.83 -4.23
CA ALA A 96 -3.36 2.92 -5.08
C ALA A 96 -3.98 2.36 -6.38
N ARG A 97 -3.33 1.37 -7.00
CA ARG A 97 -3.89 0.66 -8.17
C ARG A 97 -5.20 -0.03 -7.85
N ALA A 98 -5.31 -0.64 -6.66
CA ALA A 98 -6.51 -1.32 -6.23
C ALA A 98 -7.68 -0.35 -5.96
N PHE A 99 -7.41 0.89 -5.53
CA PHE A 99 -8.44 1.93 -5.46
C PHE A 99 -8.97 2.31 -6.85
N GLU A 100 -8.08 2.50 -7.83
CA GLU A 100 -8.44 2.83 -9.22
C GLU A 100 -9.23 1.72 -9.93
N ALA A 101 -8.98 0.46 -9.56
CA ALA A 101 -9.73 -0.69 -10.04
C ALA A 101 -11.21 -0.69 -9.58
N GLY A 102 -11.52 0.06 -8.51
CA GLY A 102 -12.89 0.28 -8.07
C GLY A 102 -13.57 -0.95 -7.43
N PRO A 103 -14.91 -0.95 -7.33
CA PRO A 103 -15.68 -2.00 -6.66
C PRO A 103 -15.40 -3.44 -7.11
N PRO A 104 -15.16 -3.74 -8.39
CA PRO A 104 -14.87 -5.11 -8.83
C PRO A 104 -13.62 -5.72 -8.19
N ALA A 105 -12.64 -4.90 -7.82
CA ALA A 105 -11.41 -5.36 -7.16
C ALA A 105 -11.48 -5.28 -5.62
N ARG A 106 -12.68 -5.13 -5.02
CA ARG A 106 -12.83 -4.88 -3.58
C ARG A 106 -12.12 -5.92 -2.71
N ALA A 107 -12.26 -7.20 -3.00
CA ALA A 107 -11.62 -8.26 -2.21
C ALA A 107 -10.09 -8.20 -2.29
N ALA A 108 -9.55 -8.02 -3.49
CA ALA A 108 -8.11 -7.83 -3.71
C ALA A 108 -7.59 -6.57 -2.99
N ARG A 109 -8.34 -5.46 -3.06
CA ARG A 109 -8.01 -4.23 -2.37
C ARG A 109 -7.97 -4.41 -0.86
N LEU A 110 -8.97 -5.09 -0.27
CA LEU A 110 -9.00 -5.36 1.16
C LEU A 110 -7.78 -6.18 1.59
N HIS A 111 -7.40 -7.19 0.80
CA HIS A 111 -6.19 -7.97 1.05
C HIS A 111 -4.92 -7.11 1.04
N LEU A 112 -4.76 -6.25 0.02
CA LEU A 112 -3.61 -5.34 -0.10
C LEU A 112 -3.58 -4.26 0.99
N LEU A 113 -4.74 -3.88 1.54
CA LEU A 113 -4.87 -2.92 2.63
C LEU A 113 -4.57 -3.50 4.02
N LEU A 114 -4.48 -4.82 4.18
CA LEU A 114 -4.29 -5.44 5.51
C LEU A 114 -3.10 -4.85 6.29
N PRO A 115 -1.89 -4.71 5.72
CA PRO A 115 -0.74 -4.13 6.42
C PRO A 115 -0.96 -2.66 6.81
N TRP A 116 -1.80 -1.95 6.07
CA TRP A 116 -2.14 -0.54 6.27
C TRP A 116 -3.27 -0.36 7.29
N SER A 117 -4.10 -1.38 7.53
CA SER A 117 -5.29 -1.25 8.39
C SER A 117 -5.00 -1.30 9.90
N ALA A 118 -3.80 -1.72 10.31
CA ALA A 118 -3.41 -1.92 11.71
C ALA A 118 -3.10 -0.62 12.49
N HIS A 119 -3.75 0.51 12.16
CA HIS A 119 -3.61 1.80 12.90
C HIS A 119 -4.92 2.26 13.57
N GLY A 120 -5.90 1.38 13.78
CA GLY A 120 -6.89 1.64 14.82
C GLY A 120 -6.25 1.31 16.18
N TYR A 121 -6.29 2.22 17.15
CA TYR A 121 -5.77 2.12 18.52
C TYR A 121 -4.32 2.57 18.76
N SER A 122 -4.04 3.86 18.53
CA SER A 122 -3.14 4.61 19.42
C SER A 122 -3.52 6.09 19.40
N SER A 123 -4.66 6.41 20.00
CA SER A 123 -4.99 7.76 20.47
C SER A 123 -5.53 7.61 21.89
N ALA A 124 -4.96 8.40 22.80
CA ALA A 124 -5.20 8.52 24.25
C ALA A 124 -4.49 7.50 25.16
N ALA A 125 -3.29 7.88 25.60
CA ALA A 125 -2.88 7.85 27.01
C ALA A 125 -1.89 9.00 27.25
#